data_AF-D1P2D9-F1
#
_entry.id   AF-D1P2D9-F1
#
_cell.length_a   1.000
_cell.length_b   1.000
_cell.length_c   1.000
_cell.angle_alpha   90.00
_cell.angle_beta   90.00
_cell.angle_gamma   90.00
#
_symmetry.space_group_name_H-M   'P 1'
#
loop_
_entity.id
_entity.type
_entity.pdbx_description
1 polymer ?
#
loop_
_entity_poly.entity_id
_entity_poly.type
_entity_poly.pdbx_seq_one_letter_code
_entity_poly.pdbx_strand_id
1 'polypeptide(L)'
;MNPPFHIQSQEQRIDNLVDAIQTKLKFMVGKDPIIATSHDWLNAISYAIRDLTVDRWLRGIRRSLSQSDRAIAYLSMEYLIGRTLSNTLLNLGMYEDVSAALEKMGFSLDDVVQEEDDPGLGNGGLGRLAACFLDSLATLKIPSVGFGIRYEYGMFQQNIIDGQQVESTDRWLQYGNAWEFPRYNLSYKVRFAGRIQQEGKIVRWIETEEVLARAYD
;
A
#
# COMPACT_ATOMS: atom_id res chain seq x y z
N MET A 1 -33.69 -26.87 14.67
CA MET A 1 -33.54 -25.78 13.69
C MET A 1 -32.06 -25.51 13.54
N ASN A 2 -31.47 -25.82 12.39
CA ASN A 2 -30.11 -25.39 12.10
C ASN A 2 -30.10 -23.86 12.02
N PRO A 3 -29.11 -23.18 12.63
CA PRO A 3 -29.02 -21.73 12.50
C PRO A 3 -28.89 -21.36 11.01
N PRO A 4 -29.52 -20.27 10.54
CA PRO A 4 -29.53 -19.87 9.13
C PRO A 4 -28.18 -19.31 8.65
N PHE A 5 -27.14 -19.41 9.49
CA PHE A 5 -25.82 -18.87 9.21
C PHE A 5 -24.95 -19.96 8.59
N HIS A 6 -24.55 -19.74 7.34
CA HIS A 6 -23.58 -20.58 6.67
C HIS A 6 -22.19 -20.21 7.21
N ILE A 7 -21.74 -20.92 8.24
CA ILE A 7 -20.37 -20.80 8.76
C ILE A 7 -19.47 -21.55 7.77
N GLN A 8 -18.66 -20.81 7.01
CA GLN A 8 -17.66 -21.43 6.15
C GLN A 8 -16.68 -22.23 7.02
N SER A 9 -16.48 -23.50 6.68
CA SER A 9 -15.42 -24.31 7.28
C SER A 9 -14.06 -23.69 6.96
N GLN A 10 -13.06 -23.94 7.81
CA GLN A 10 -11.70 -23.47 7.56
C GLN A 10 -11.18 -24.00 6.21
N GLU A 11 -11.47 -25.27 5.90
CA GLU A 11 -11.13 -25.88 4.62
C GLU A 11 -11.74 -25.13 3.44
N GLN A 12 -13.03 -24.77 3.50
CA GLN A 12 -13.68 -23.99 2.45
C GLN A 12 -13.05 -22.60 2.31
N ARG A 13 -12.64 -21.96 3.42
CA ARG A 13 -11.95 -20.66 3.34
C ARG A 13 -10.60 -20.79 2.65
N ILE A 14 -9.84 -21.84 2.98
CA ILE A 14 -8.54 -22.12 2.36
C ILE A 14 -8.71 -22.37 0.86
N ASP A 15 -9.68 -23.18 0.45
CA ASP A 15 -9.91 -23.48 -0.97
C ASP A 15 -10.35 -22.21 -1.73
N ASN A 16 -11.21 -21.38 -1.14
CA ASN A 16 -11.57 -20.08 -1.72
C ASN A 16 -10.36 -19.15 -1.88
N LEU A 17 -9.38 -19.20 -0.96
CA LEU A 17 -8.14 -18.42 -1.07
C LEU A 17 -7.27 -18.92 -2.23
N VAL A 18 -7.12 -20.25 -2.37
CA VAL A 18 -6.41 -20.86 -3.49
C VAL A 18 -7.01 -20.41 -4.82
N ASP A 19 -8.34 -20.53 -4.96
CA ASP A 19 -9.06 -20.12 -6.16
C ASP A 19 -8.90 -18.62 -6.44
N ALA A 20 -8.96 -17.78 -5.40
CA ALA A 20 -8.77 -16.34 -5.53
C ALA A 20 -7.36 -15.99 -6.03
N ILE A 21 -6.32 -16.59 -5.44
CA ILE A 21 -4.92 -16.36 -5.83
C ILE A 21 -4.70 -16.80 -7.29
N GLN A 22 -5.15 -17.99 -7.66
CA GLN A 22 -5.04 -18.49 -9.04
C GLN A 22 -5.78 -17.59 -10.04
N THR A 23 -6.97 -17.12 -9.67
CA THR A 23 -7.75 -16.16 -10.46
C THR A 23 -6.99 -14.85 -10.67
N LYS A 24 -6.31 -14.34 -9.63
CA LYS A 24 -5.49 -13.13 -9.74
C LYS A 24 -4.25 -13.35 -10.61
N LEU A 25 -3.56 -14.48 -10.48
CA LEU A 25 -2.44 -14.79 -11.35
C LEU A 25 -2.88 -14.81 -12.82
N LYS A 26 -4.01 -15.45 -13.12
CA LYS A 26 -4.52 -15.58 -14.48
C LYS A 26 -5.02 -14.27 -15.07
N PHE A 27 -5.85 -13.52 -14.35
CA PHE A 27 -6.60 -12.39 -14.92
C PHE A 27 -6.06 -11.02 -14.56
N MET A 28 -5.34 -10.88 -13.44
CA MET A 28 -4.73 -9.60 -13.05
C MET A 28 -3.26 -9.56 -13.45
N VAL A 29 -2.49 -10.60 -13.14
CA VAL A 29 -1.06 -10.68 -13.49
C VAL A 29 -0.88 -11.14 -14.94
N GLY A 30 -1.77 -11.99 -15.45
CA GLY A 30 -1.75 -12.45 -16.84
C GLY A 30 -0.72 -13.54 -17.11
N LYS A 31 -0.45 -14.41 -16.13
CA LYS A 31 0.58 -15.46 -16.21
C LYS A 31 -0.02 -16.86 -16.11
N ASP A 32 0.62 -17.80 -16.82
CA ASP A 32 0.40 -19.22 -16.63
C ASP A 32 1.28 -19.73 -15.48
N PRO A 33 0.77 -20.58 -14.56
CA PRO A 33 1.54 -21.13 -13.45
C PRO A 33 2.89 -21.75 -13.86
N ILE A 34 3.02 -22.32 -15.06
CA ILE A 34 4.24 -22.98 -15.54
C ILE A 34 5.40 -22.00 -15.70
N ILE A 35 5.11 -20.73 -16.03
CA ILE A 35 6.11 -19.69 -16.33
C ILE A 35 6.09 -18.52 -15.33
N ALA A 36 5.24 -18.61 -14.30
CA ALA A 36 5.12 -17.57 -13.30
C ALA A 36 6.35 -17.56 -12.39
N THR A 37 6.92 -16.38 -12.19
CA THR A 37 8.03 -16.15 -11.26
C THR A 37 7.53 -16.01 -9.82
N SER A 38 8.42 -16.08 -8.83
CA SER A 38 8.08 -15.84 -7.42
C SER A 38 7.41 -14.48 -7.22
N HIS A 39 7.87 -13.46 -7.93
CA HIS A 39 7.30 -12.11 -7.88
C HIS A 39 5.91 -12.02 -8.54
N ASP A 40 5.65 -12.78 -9.62
CA ASP A 40 4.31 -12.88 -10.20
C ASP A 40 3.31 -13.47 -9.19
N TRP A 41 3.75 -14.49 -8.43
CA TRP A 41 2.96 -15.10 -7.37
C TRP A 41 2.73 -14.15 -6.19
N LEU A 42 3.77 -13.43 -5.74
CA LEU A 42 3.63 -12.37 -4.73
C LEU A 42 2.54 -11.37 -5.14
N ASN A 43 2.57 -10.87 -6.37
CA ASN A 43 1.58 -9.92 -6.84
C ASN A 43 0.16 -10.52 -6.87
N ALA A 44 0.01 -11.76 -7.35
CA ALA A 44 -1.26 -12.46 -7.35
C ALA A 44 -1.84 -12.60 -5.93
N ILE A 45 -0.99 -12.99 -4.97
CA ILE A 45 -1.35 -13.13 -3.55
C ILE A 45 -1.74 -11.78 -2.98
N SER A 46 -0.92 -10.75 -3.14
CA SER A 46 -1.18 -9.39 -2.67
C SER A 46 -2.50 -8.84 -3.24
N TYR A 47 -2.82 -9.07 -4.52
CA TYR A 47 -4.12 -8.68 -5.07
C TYR A 47 -5.30 -9.45 -4.47
N ALA A 48 -5.15 -10.75 -4.19
CA ALA A 48 -6.20 -11.55 -3.57
C ALA A 48 -6.48 -11.06 -2.14
N ILE A 49 -5.43 -10.77 -1.37
CA ILE A 49 -5.55 -10.25 0.00
C ILE A 49 -6.07 -8.81 0.00
N ARG A 50 -5.64 -7.97 -0.94
CA ARG A 50 -6.15 -6.59 -1.10
C ARG A 50 -7.65 -6.54 -1.33
N ASP A 51 -8.22 -7.46 -2.11
CA ASP A 51 -9.67 -7.51 -2.30
C ASP A 51 -10.44 -7.65 -0.97
N LEU A 52 -9.86 -8.38 0.00
CA LEU A 52 -10.44 -8.58 1.33
C LEU A 52 -10.33 -7.33 2.22
N THR A 53 -9.31 -6.49 2.01
CA THR A 53 -9.14 -5.22 2.75
C THR A 53 -9.99 -4.09 2.19
N VAL A 54 -10.17 -4.04 0.86
CA VAL A 54 -10.87 -2.94 0.17
C VAL A 54 -12.30 -2.78 0.67
N ASP A 55 -13.04 -3.87 0.89
CA ASP A 55 -14.42 -3.76 1.40
C ASP A 55 -14.47 -3.13 2.81
N ARG A 56 -13.54 -3.51 3.70
CA ARG A 56 -13.43 -2.90 5.04
C ARG A 56 -13.04 -1.43 4.94
N TRP A 57 -12.09 -1.10 4.07
CA TRP A 57 -11.63 0.26 3.83
C TRP A 57 -12.75 1.18 3.33
N LEU A 58 -13.50 0.76 2.31
CA LEU A 58 -14.62 1.54 1.77
C LEU A 58 -15.73 1.75 2.80
N ARG A 59 -16.02 0.75 3.63
CA ARG A 59 -16.93 0.91 4.78
C ARG A 59 -16.41 1.92 5.80
N GLY A 60 -15.11 1.92 6.06
CA GLY A 60 -14.43 2.90 6.92
C GLY A 60 -14.58 4.33 6.39
N ILE A 61 -14.31 4.55 5.10
CA ILE A 61 -14.48 5.86 4.44
C ILE A 61 -15.92 6.35 4.58
N ARG A 62 -16.91 5.52 4.25
CA ARG A 62 -18.34 5.90 4.35
C ARG A 62 -18.71 6.31 5.77
N ARG A 63 -18.26 5.55 6.77
CA ARG A 63 -18.51 5.86 8.19
C ARG A 63 -17.86 7.19 8.59
N SER A 64 -16.62 7.43 8.18
CA SER A 64 -15.92 8.68 8.47
C SER A 64 -16.66 9.88 7.88
N LEU A 65 -17.16 9.77 6.64
CA LEU A 65 -17.91 10.83 5.98
C LEU A 65 -19.28 11.09 6.62
N SER A 66 -19.92 10.07 7.20
CA SER A 66 -21.28 10.21 7.76
C SER A 66 -21.31 10.57 9.25
N GLN A 67 -20.20 10.39 9.99
CA GLN A 67 -20.19 10.51 11.45
C GLN A 67 -19.19 11.53 12.00
N SER A 68 -18.22 12.00 11.20
CA SER A 68 -17.11 12.79 11.75
C SER A 68 -17.12 14.24 11.30
N ASP A 69 -17.23 15.15 12.27
CA ASP A 69 -16.98 16.58 12.06
C ASP A 69 -15.47 16.93 12.06
N ARG A 70 -14.59 15.96 12.39
CA ARG A 70 -13.15 16.19 12.51
C ARG A 70 -12.32 15.00 12.04
N ALA A 71 -11.32 15.23 11.20
CA ALA A 71 -10.33 14.24 10.82
C ALA A 71 -8.91 14.76 11.08
N ILE A 72 -7.97 13.85 11.34
CA ILE A 72 -6.56 14.17 11.48
C ILE A 72 -5.90 14.06 10.10
N ALA A 73 -5.25 15.13 9.64
CA ALA A 73 -4.34 15.08 8.50
C ALA A 73 -2.90 15.04 9.04
N TYR A 74 -2.26 13.87 8.94
CA TYR A 74 -0.86 13.72 9.32
C TYR A 74 0.01 13.97 8.09
N LEU A 75 0.74 15.09 8.08
CA LEU A 75 1.62 15.46 6.97
C LEU A 75 3.04 15.04 7.30
N SER A 76 3.65 14.20 6.46
CA SER A 76 5.06 13.82 6.59
C SER A 76 5.71 13.70 5.21
N MET A 77 6.99 14.06 5.14
CA MET A 77 7.79 13.79 3.93
C MET A 77 8.28 12.34 3.87
N GLU A 78 8.15 11.58 4.96
CA GLU A 78 8.65 10.21 5.09
C GLU A 78 7.63 9.27 5.75
N TYR A 79 7.54 8.04 5.25
CA TYR A 79 6.77 6.92 5.78
C TYR A 79 7.50 5.60 5.54
N LEU A 80 8.12 5.03 6.58
CA LEU A 80 8.74 3.70 6.50
C LEU A 80 7.71 2.61 6.81
N ILE A 81 6.87 2.31 5.83
CA ILE A 81 5.74 1.38 5.97
C ILE A 81 6.23 -0.05 6.22
N GLY A 82 7.33 -0.48 5.57
CA GLY A 82 7.71 -1.88 5.57
C GLY A 82 6.97 -2.66 4.47
N ARG A 83 7.26 -3.95 4.43
CA ARG A 83 6.48 -4.95 3.70
C ARG A 83 5.02 -4.95 4.15
N THR A 84 4.08 -4.88 3.20
CA THR A 84 2.67 -4.64 3.50
C THR A 84 1.86 -5.94 3.60
N LEU A 85 2.27 -7.00 2.88
CA LEU A 85 1.55 -8.27 2.88
C LEU A 85 1.47 -8.87 4.29
N SER A 86 2.61 -9.04 4.95
CA SER A 86 2.69 -9.65 6.28
C SER A 86 1.88 -8.85 7.32
N ASN A 87 2.03 -7.52 7.33
CA ASN A 87 1.28 -6.64 8.22
C ASN A 87 -0.24 -6.75 7.99
N THR A 88 -0.66 -6.84 6.72
CA THR A 88 -2.07 -7.00 6.37
C THR A 88 -2.62 -8.34 6.85
N LEU A 89 -1.89 -9.44 6.64
CA LEU A 89 -2.30 -10.76 7.07
C LEU A 89 -2.49 -10.84 8.60
N LEU A 90 -1.57 -10.24 9.36
CA LEU A 90 -1.66 -10.15 10.82
C LEU A 90 -2.89 -9.34 11.27
N ASN A 91 -3.09 -8.15 10.69
CA ASN A 91 -4.21 -7.28 11.02
C ASN A 91 -5.58 -7.87 10.63
N LEU A 92 -5.62 -8.75 9.62
CA LEU A 92 -6.83 -9.48 9.24
C LEU A 92 -7.04 -10.76 10.06
N GLY A 93 -6.04 -11.24 10.79
CA GLY A 93 -6.05 -12.54 11.47
C GLY A 93 -6.06 -13.71 10.49
N MET A 94 -5.44 -13.56 9.32
CA MET A 94 -5.49 -14.50 8.20
C MET A 94 -4.16 -15.20 7.91
N TYR A 95 -3.14 -14.97 8.74
CA TYR A 95 -1.80 -15.51 8.52
C TYR A 95 -1.81 -17.05 8.32
N GLU A 96 -2.46 -17.78 9.24
CA GLU A 96 -2.53 -19.24 9.18
C GLU A 96 -3.36 -19.76 7.98
N ASP A 97 -4.51 -19.15 7.72
CA ASP A 97 -5.39 -19.57 6.61
C ASP A 97 -4.68 -19.35 5.25
N VAL A 98 -3.89 -18.28 5.11
CA VAL A 98 -3.09 -18.01 3.90
C VAL A 98 -1.86 -18.91 3.82
N SER A 99 -1.18 -19.17 4.94
CA SER A 99 -0.06 -20.13 4.98
C SER A 99 -0.52 -21.51 4.49
N ALA A 100 -1.63 -22.01 5.02
CA ALA A 100 -2.19 -23.31 4.60
C ALA A 100 -2.63 -23.33 3.13
N ALA A 101 -3.17 -22.22 2.61
CA ALA A 101 -3.52 -22.10 1.19
C ALA A 101 -2.28 -22.16 0.28
N LEU A 102 -1.21 -21.45 0.66
CA LEU A 102 0.04 -21.47 -0.08
C LEU A 102 0.72 -22.84 -0.02
N GLU A 103 0.71 -23.51 1.13
CA GLU A 103 1.21 -24.88 1.26
C GLU A 103 0.48 -25.86 0.33
N LYS A 104 -0.86 -25.76 0.23
CA LYS A 104 -1.65 -26.56 -0.73
C LYS A 104 -1.23 -26.30 -2.19
N MET A 105 -0.76 -25.10 -2.50
CA MET A 105 -0.27 -24.71 -3.82
C MET A 105 1.22 -25.01 -4.04
N GLY A 106 1.92 -25.51 -3.01
CA GLY A 106 3.35 -25.83 -3.07
C GLY A 106 4.28 -24.64 -2.79
N PHE A 107 3.80 -23.59 -2.14
CA PHE A 107 4.57 -22.40 -1.77
C PHE A 107 4.76 -22.27 -0.26
N SER A 108 5.84 -21.60 0.14
CA SER A 108 6.07 -21.13 1.50
C SER A 108 5.65 -19.66 1.62
N LEU A 109 4.88 -19.33 2.66
CA LEU A 109 4.51 -17.93 2.93
C LEU A 109 5.74 -17.07 3.24
N ASP A 110 6.73 -17.63 3.93
CA ASP A 110 7.95 -16.90 4.28
C ASP A 110 8.74 -16.51 3.03
N ASP A 111 8.90 -17.45 2.08
CA ASP A 111 9.60 -17.18 0.82
C ASP A 111 8.88 -16.08 0.04
N VAL A 112 7.54 -16.15 -0.05
CA VAL A 112 6.73 -15.10 -0.71
C VAL A 112 6.91 -13.75 -0.05
N VAL A 113 6.89 -13.67 1.29
CA VAL A 113 7.07 -12.41 2.01
C VAL A 113 8.49 -11.86 1.84
N GLN A 114 9.51 -12.70 1.63
CA GLN A 114 10.87 -12.25 1.35
C GLN A 114 11.01 -11.61 -0.03
N GLU A 115 10.18 -12.01 -1.00
CA GLU A 115 10.15 -11.41 -2.34
C GLU A 115 9.53 -10.00 -2.36
N GLU A 116 8.83 -9.57 -1.30
CA GLU A 116 8.23 -8.24 -1.23
C GLU A 116 9.30 -7.18 -0.94
N ASP A 117 9.42 -6.21 -1.86
CA ASP A 117 10.28 -5.05 -1.67
C ASP A 117 9.76 -4.18 -0.51
N ASP A 118 10.69 -3.67 0.32
CA ASP A 118 10.36 -2.67 1.33
C ASP A 118 10.43 -1.28 0.68
N PRO A 119 9.30 -0.54 0.57
CA PRO A 119 9.33 0.81 0.01
C PRO A 119 10.18 1.73 0.89
N GLY A 120 11.35 2.13 0.39
CA GLY A 120 12.30 3.03 1.06
C GLY A 120 11.82 4.48 1.18
N LEU A 121 10.56 4.73 1.54
CA LEU A 121 9.93 6.06 1.56
C LEU A 121 10.26 6.85 2.84
N GLY A 122 11.42 6.61 3.44
CA GLY A 122 11.94 7.33 4.60
C GLY A 122 13.34 6.84 4.96
N ASN A 123 14.01 7.54 5.87
CA ASN A 123 15.42 7.30 6.16
C ASN A 123 15.66 6.64 7.52
N GLY A 124 14.70 6.73 8.44
CA GLY A 124 14.85 6.16 9.77
C GLY A 124 13.70 6.47 10.72
N GLY A 125 14.03 6.87 11.95
CA GLY A 125 13.07 6.96 13.05
C GLY A 125 11.85 7.85 12.78
N LEU A 126 12.02 8.97 12.06
CA LEU A 126 10.91 9.87 11.72
C LEU A 126 9.89 9.17 10.81
N GLY A 127 10.35 8.58 9.70
CA GLY A 127 9.50 7.83 8.78
C GLY A 127 8.84 6.62 9.45
N ARG A 128 9.56 5.91 10.35
CA ARG A 128 8.98 4.77 11.06
C ARG A 128 7.95 5.19 12.11
N LEU A 129 8.16 6.31 12.79
CA LEU A 129 7.18 6.88 13.72
C LEU A 129 5.89 7.24 12.99
N ALA A 130 5.98 7.88 11.81
CA ALA A 130 4.83 8.21 10.98
C ALA A 130 4.04 6.97 10.57
N ALA A 131 4.72 5.91 10.14
CA ALA A 131 4.09 4.63 9.81
C ALA A 131 3.36 3.98 11.01
N CYS A 132 4.03 3.90 12.17
CA CYS A 132 3.42 3.37 13.40
C CYS A 132 2.22 4.19 13.88
N PHE A 133 2.22 5.50 13.66
CA PHE A 133 1.06 6.36 13.96
C PHE A 133 -0.12 6.03 13.06
N LEU A 134 0.08 5.78 11.77
CA LEU A 134 -1.02 5.39 10.87
C LEU A 134 -1.67 4.06 11.33
N ASP A 135 -0.85 3.06 11.67
CA ASP A 135 -1.34 1.78 12.19
C ASP A 135 -2.12 1.94 13.52
N SER A 136 -1.58 2.74 14.45
CA SER A 136 -2.24 3.03 15.73
C SER A 136 -3.57 3.77 15.56
N LEU A 137 -3.62 4.78 14.67
CA LEU A 137 -4.84 5.54 14.39
C LEU A 137 -5.92 4.64 13.77
N ALA A 138 -5.54 3.73 12.87
CA ALA A 138 -6.43 2.74 12.29
C ALA A 138 -6.97 1.76 13.36
N THR A 139 -6.09 1.26 14.23
CA THR A 139 -6.44 0.38 15.36
C THR A 139 -7.43 1.03 16.32
N LEU A 140 -7.19 2.29 16.68
CA LEU A 140 -8.06 3.09 17.55
C LEU A 140 -9.32 3.61 16.83
N LYS A 141 -9.45 3.35 15.52
CA LYS A 141 -10.56 3.79 14.67
C LYS A 141 -10.74 5.31 14.68
N ILE A 142 -9.63 6.04 14.74
CA ILE A 142 -9.61 7.51 14.71
C ILE A 142 -9.61 7.96 13.24
N PRO A 143 -10.60 8.76 12.79
CA PRO A 143 -10.63 9.29 11.43
C PRO A 143 -9.36 10.08 11.10
N SER A 144 -8.55 9.54 10.20
CA SER A 144 -7.24 10.09 9.86
C SER A 144 -6.80 9.75 8.45
N VAL A 145 -5.95 10.61 7.89
CA VAL A 145 -5.29 10.42 6.59
C VAL A 145 -3.82 10.83 6.72
N GLY A 146 -2.92 9.99 6.25
CA GLY A 146 -1.51 10.32 6.05
C GLY A 146 -1.32 10.96 4.68
N PHE A 147 -0.60 12.07 4.61
CA PHE A 147 -0.21 12.70 3.35
C PHE A 147 1.32 12.74 3.26
N GLY A 148 1.84 12.27 2.13
CA GLY A 148 3.25 12.31 1.81
C GLY A 148 3.51 12.40 0.32
N ILE A 149 4.73 12.08 -0.08
CA ILE A 149 5.18 12.06 -1.46
C ILE A 149 5.44 10.61 -1.86
N ARG A 150 4.93 10.21 -3.03
CA ARG A 150 5.21 8.90 -3.63
C ARG A 150 6.53 9.00 -4.40
N TYR A 151 7.65 8.74 -3.72
CA TYR A 151 8.96 8.74 -4.37
C TYR A 151 9.09 7.54 -5.31
N GLU A 152 9.52 7.80 -6.54
CA GLU A 152 9.78 6.74 -7.52
C GLU A 152 10.97 5.86 -7.10
N TYR A 153 11.94 6.50 -6.45
CA TYR A 153 13.11 5.86 -5.86
C TYR A 153 13.15 6.18 -4.37
N GLY A 154 13.23 5.14 -3.53
CA GLY A 154 13.34 5.29 -2.09
C GLY A 154 14.75 5.73 -1.64
N MET A 155 15.06 5.47 -0.37
CA MET A 155 16.42 5.54 0.14
C MET A 155 17.33 4.59 -0.64
N PHE A 156 18.58 4.96 -0.89
CA PHE A 156 19.51 4.14 -1.65
C PHE A 156 19.66 2.74 -1.05
N GLN A 157 19.86 1.74 -1.92
CA GLN A 157 20.29 0.41 -1.53
C GLN A 157 21.79 0.44 -1.24
N GLN A 158 22.16 0.08 -0.01
CA GLN A 158 23.55 0.04 0.46
C GLN A 158 24.21 -1.26 0.02
N ASN A 159 25.28 -1.17 -0.76
CA ASN A 159 26.17 -2.28 -1.06
C ASN A 159 27.52 -2.06 -0.38
N ILE A 160 28.21 -3.15 -0.03
CA ILE A 160 29.58 -3.10 0.49
C ILE A 160 30.51 -3.73 -0.54
N ILE A 161 31.37 -2.93 -1.15
CA ILE A 161 32.37 -3.35 -2.15
C ILE A 161 33.74 -2.95 -1.63
N ASP A 162 34.65 -3.92 -1.51
CA ASP A 162 36.01 -3.72 -0.98
C ASP A 162 36.06 -2.97 0.37
N GLY A 163 35.07 -3.24 1.24
CA GLY A 163 34.95 -2.63 2.56
C GLY A 163 34.39 -1.21 2.57
N GLN A 164 33.92 -0.69 1.44
CA GLN A 164 33.34 0.65 1.31
C GLN A 164 31.87 0.59 0.95
N GLN A 165 31.11 1.60 1.38
CA GLN A 165 29.72 1.79 0.96
C GLN A 165 29.67 2.23 -0.50
N VAL A 166 28.80 1.59 -1.27
CA VAL A 166 28.43 1.97 -2.62
C VAL A 166 26.91 2.04 -2.71
N GLU A 167 26.38 3.20 -3.12
CA GLU A 167 24.95 3.40 -3.27
C GLU A 167 24.44 2.91 -4.62
N SER A 168 23.27 2.28 -4.59
CA SER A 168 22.50 1.97 -5.79
C SER A 168 21.04 2.42 -5.63
N THR A 169 20.37 2.64 -6.75
CA THR A 169 18.99 3.14 -6.75
C THR A 169 18.03 2.07 -6.24
N ASP A 170 17.20 2.41 -5.25
CA ASP A 170 16.08 1.57 -4.85
C ASP A 170 14.92 1.68 -5.85
N ARG A 171 14.63 0.59 -6.56
CA ARG A 171 13.62 0.51 -7.62
C ARG A 171 12.39 -0.29 -7.18
N TRP A 172 11.92 -0.08 -5.97
CA TRP A 172 10.76 -0.78 -5.37
C TRP A 172 9.46 -0.78 -6.22
N LEU A 173 9.33 0.13 -7.20
CA LEU A 173 8.20 0.19 -8.14
C LEU A 173 8.42 -0.55 -9.47
N GLN A 174 9.59 -1.16 -9.68
CA GLN A 174 9.96 -1.77 -10.96
C GLN A 174 8.95 -2.81 -11.45
N TYR A 175 8.33 -3.53 -10.53
CA TYR A 175 7.33 -4.57 -10.81
C TYR A 175 5.90 -4.13 -10.49
N GLY A 176 5.70 -2.83 -10.25
CA GLY A 176 4.46 -2.26 -9.76
C GLY A 176 4.29 -2.43 -8.26
N ASN A 177 3.21 -1.85 -7.72
CA ASN A 177 2.85 -1.99 -6.32
C ASN A 177 1.39 -2.44 -6.23
N ALA A 178 1.15 -3.63 -5.68
CA ALA A 178 -0.19 -4.17 -5.56
C ALA A 178 -1.06 -3.35 -4.59
N TRP A 179 -0.49 -2.59 -3.66
CA TRP A 179 -1.23 -1.97 -2.55
C TRP A 179 -1.78 -0.58 -2.83
N GLU A 180 -1.36 0.08 -3.92
CA GLU A 180 -1.77 1.45 -4.25
C GLU A 180 -2.95 1.52 -5.23
N PHE A 181 -3.73 2.61 -5.11
CA PHE A 181 -4.84 2.94 -5.99
C PHE A 181 -4.64 4.33 -6.61
N PRO A 182 -4.32 4.42 -7.92
CA PRO A 182 -4.21 5.71 -8.59
C PRO A 182 -5.56 6.42 -8.62
N ARG A 183 -5.57 7.72 -8.31
CA ARG A 183 -6.76 8.59 -8.33
C ARG A 183 -6.68 9.57 -9.49
N TYR A 184 -6.98 9.11 -10.70
CA TYR A 184 -6.88 9.91 -11.92
C TYR A 184 -7.77 11.17 -11.93
N ASN A 185 -8.87 11.15 -11.18
CA ASN A 185 -9.78 12.28 -11.02
C ASN A 185 -9.35 13.26 -9.91
N LEU A 186 -8.31 12.94 -9.15
CA LEU A 186 -7.82 13.73 -8.03
C LEU A 186 -6.42 14.27 -8.34
N SER A 187 -6.40 15.45 -8.95
CA SER A 187 -5.17 16.14 -9.32
C SER A 187 -5.24 17.62 -8.98
N TYR A 188 -4.16 18.16 -8.42
CA TYR A 188 -4.07 19.55 -8.01
C TYR A 188 -2.87 20.23 -8.66
N LYS A 189 -3.04 21.51 -9.02
CA LYS A 189 -1.94 22.34 -9.54
C LYS A 189 -1.15 22.90 -8.36
N VAL A 190 0.14 22.60 -8.32
CA VAL A 190 1.11 23.18 -7.41
C VAL A 190 1.90 24.24 -8.17
N ARG A 191 2.01 25.44 -7.60
CA ARG A 191 2.67 26.59 -8.23
C ARG A 191 4.03 26.84 -7.61
N PHE A 192 4.99 27.23 -8.44
CA PHE A 192 6.35 27.61 -8.04
C PHE A 192 6.77 28.92 -8.73
N ALA A 193 7.84 29.54 -8.21
CA ALA A 193 8.43 30.78 -8.74
C ALA A 193 7.41 31.93 -8.86
N GLY A 194 7.45 32.68 -9.95
CA GLY A 194 6.56 33.81 -10.22
C GLY A 194 6.80 35.03 -9.32
N ARG A 195 5.79 35.89 -9.25
CA ARG A 195 5.87 37.13 -8.46
C ARG A 195 4.52 37.52 -7.88
N ILE A 196 4.58 38.41 -6.90
CA ILE A 196 3.41 39.03 -6.30
C ILE A 196 3.04 40.30 -7.08
N GLN A 197 1.75 40.43 -7.42
CA GLN A 197 1.16 41.65 -7.96
C GLN A 197 0.12 42.18 -6.98
N GLN A 198 0.27 43.45 -6.59
CA GLN A 198 -0.67 44.12 -5.73
C GLN A 198 -1.59 45.03 -6.55
N GLU A 199 -2.90 44.81 -6.41
CA GLU A 199 -3.96 45.59 -7.04
C GLU A 199 -4.82 46.20 -5.93
N GLY A 200 -4.39 47.35 -5.41
CA GLY A 200 -5.01 47.98 -4.23
C GLY A 200 -4.87 47.09 -2.99
N LYS A 201 -5.99 46.52 -2.50
CA LYS A 201 -6.04 45.60 -1.35
C LYS A 201 -5.89 44.11 -1.73
N ILE A 202 -5.96 43.77 -3.02
CA ILE A 202 -5.86 42.39 -3.49
C ILE A 202 -4.40 42.08 -3.81
N VAL A 203 -3.92 40.93 -3.35
CA VAL A 203 -2.59 40.42 -3.64
C VAL A 203 -2.74 39.14 -4.45
N ARG A 204 -2.18 39.10 -5.66
CA ARG A 204 -2.21 37.93 -6.55
C ARG A 204 -0.82 37.36 -6.73
N TRP A 205 -0.70 36.03 -6.69
CA TRP A 205 0.52 35.33 -7.09
C TRP A 205 0.38 34.91 -8.55
N ILE A 206 1.20 35.52 -9.42
CA ILE A 206 1.08 35.41 -10.89
C ILE A 206 2.41 34.99 -11.51
N GLU A 207 2.38 34.66 -12.80
CA GLU A 207 3.56 34.26 -13.59
C GLU A 207 4.29 33.03 -12.99
N THR A 208 3.52 32.12 -12.40
CA THR A 208 4.03 30.90 -11.75
C THR A 208 4.26 29.77 -12.74
N GLU A 209 5.24 28.94 -12.46
CA GLU A 209 5.37 27.61 -13.05
C GLU A 209 4.39 26.65 -12.37
N GLU A 210 3.82 25.70 -13.12
CA GLU A 210 2.82 24.75 -12.60
C GLU A 210 3.29 23.30 -12.72
N VAL A 211 3.18 22.55 -11.63
CA VAL A 211 3.37 21.09 -11.58
C VAL A 211 2.05 20.44 -11.13
N LEU A 212 1.72 19.28 -11.69
CA LEU A 212 0.52 18.53 -11.30
C LEU A 212 0.85 17.51 -10.21
N ALA A 213 0.24 17.66 -9.04
CA ALA A 213 0.21 16.63 -8.02
C ALA A 213 -0.94 15.67 -8.32
N ARG A 214 -0.63 14.37 -8.51
CA ARG A 214 -1.60 13.30 -8.75
C ARG A 214 -1.64 12.37 -7.55
N ALA A 215 -2.84 12.06 -7.06
CA ALA A 215 -2.99 11.26 -5.86
C ALA A 215 -2.90 9.74 -6.15
N TYR A 216 -2.28 9.04 -5.21
CA TYR A 216 -2.36 7.60 -5.01
C TYR A 216 -2.82 7.40 -3.57
N ASP A 217 -3.84 6.56 -3.39
CA ASP A 217 -4.22 6.06 -2.07
C ASP A 217 -3.47 4.76 -1.78
#